data_AF-A0A081EWU7-F1
#
_entry.id   AF-A0A081EWU7-F1
#
_cell.length_a   1.000
_cell.length_b   1.000
_cell.length_c   1.000
_cell.angle_alpha   90.00
_cell.angle_beta   90.00
_cell.angle_gamma   90.00
#
_symmetry.space_group_name_H-M   'P 1'
#
loop_
_entity.id
_entity.type
_entity.pdbx_description
1 polymer ?
#
loop_
_entity_poly.entity_id
_entity_poly.type
_entity_poly.pdbx_seq_one_letter_code
_entity_poly.pdbx_strand_id
1 'polypeptide(L)'
;MTDSNADSDTETLPPTEEGWTRKTIAYRGISRRLAAHYLVNLGGRLVGTDDPAEATRVDGDGWRVALSAEKVTAAASIRITEVTAEFVGDPEALDELLPKYKQKAMRAGG
;
A
#
# COMPACT_ATOMS: atom_id res chain seq x y z
N MET A 1 -4.21 33.34 12.65
CA MET A 1 -3.64 33.02 11.33
C MET A 1 -2.56 31.99 11.58
N THR A 2 -2.96 30.72 11.60
CA THR A 2 -2.07 29.57 11.77
C THR A 2 -2.69 28.46 10.92
N ASP A 3 -2.47 28.57 9.61
CA ASP A 3 -2.58 27.44 8.68
C ASP A 3 -1.35 26.58 8.89
N SER A 4 -1.46 25.66 9.85
CA SER A 4 -0.44 24.63 10.08
C SER A 4 -0.73 23.45 9.15
N ASN A 5 -0.20 23.57 7.93
CA ASN A 5 0.41 22.52 7.11
C ASN A 5 -0.13 21.10 7.31
N ALA A 6 -1.20 20.75 6.59
CA ALA A 6 -1.78 19.41 6.53
C ALA A 6 -1.79 18.85 5.09
N ASP A 7 -0.74 19.13 4.30
CA ASP A 7 -0.73 18.76 2.87
C ASP A 7 0.56 18.05 2.39
N SER A 8 1.41 17.56 3.32
CA SER A 8 2.63 16.84 2.92
C SER A 8 2.44 15.34 2.67
N ASP A 9 1.28 14.76 3.02
CA ASP A 9 0.99 13.35 2.73
C ASP A 9 0.43 13.15 1.30
N THR A 10 -0.09 14.21 0.67
CA THR A 10 -0.77 14.12 -0.63
C THR A 10 0.21 13.96 -1.81
N GLU A 11 1.46 14.40 -1.69
CA GLU A 11 2.47 14.34 -2.76
C GLU A 11 2.97 12.91 -3.06
N THR A 12 2.83 11.98 -2.12
CA THR A 12 3.32 10.59 -2.31
C THR A 12 2.25 9.66 -2.90
N LEU A 13 1.00 10.12 -2.98
CA LEU A 13 -0.12 9.29 -3.39
C LEU A 13 -0.35 9.33 -4.90
N PRO A 14 -0.67 8.19 -5.53
CA PRO A 14 -1.00 8.18 -6.95
C PRO A 14 -2.24 9.05 -7.21
N PRO A 15 -2.26 9.79 -8.34
CA PRO A 15 -3.40 10.62 -8.70
C PRO A 15 -4.65 9.75 -8.93
N THR A 16 -5.79 10.28 -8.50
CA THR A 16 -7.13 9.73 -8.71
C THR A 16 -7.68 10.15 -10.08
N GLU A 17 -8.29 9.23 -10.81
CA GLU A 17 -9.09 9.53 -12.00
C GLU A 17 -10.55 9.76 -11.62
N GLU A 18 -11.35 10.35 -12.52
CA GLU A 18 -12.78 10.54 -12.28
C GLU A 18 -13.46 9.17 -12.09
N GLY A 19 -14.22 9.02 -11.00
CA GLY A 19 -14.86 7.76 -10.63
C GLY A 19 -13.98 6.78 -9.84
N TRP A 20 -12.68 7.05 -9.68
CA TRP A 20 -11.80 6.20 -8.87
C TRP A 20 -12.02 6.44 -7.36
N THR A 21 -11.91 5.38 -6.58
CA THR A 21 -12.00 5.42 -5.12
C THR A 21 -10.65 5.13 -4.47
N ARG A 22 -10.50 5.52 -3.20
CA ARG A 22 -9.30 5.32 -2.39
C ARG A 22 -9.58 4.36 -1.23
N LYS A 23 -8.65 3.45 -0.97
CA LYS A 23 -8.69 2.51 0.15
C LYS A 23 -7.31 2.36 0.77
N THR A 24 -7.23 2.42 2.10
CA THR A 24 -5.96 2.26 2.82
C THR A 24 -5.97 0.97 3.62
N ILE A 25 -4.88 0.23 3.57
CA ILE A 25 -4.68 -0.98 4.37
C ILE A 25 -3.28 -0.96 4.99
N ALA A 26 -3.22 -1.16 6.30
CA ALA A 26 -1.97 -1.32 7.03
C ALA A 26 -1.78 -2.77 7.46
N TYR A 27 -0.55 -3.28 7.33
CA TYR A 27 -0.15 -4.60 7.81
C TYR A 27 1.05 -4.50 8.73
N ARG A 28 0.95 -5.19 9.86
CA ARG A 28 1.99 -5.28 10.87
C ARG A 28 2.75 -6.60 10.74
N GLY A 29 4.07 -6.55 10.91
CA GLY A 29 4.93 -7.73 10.89
C GLY A 29 5.30 -8.23 9.49
N ILE A 30 4.98 -7.49 8.43
CA ILE A 30 5.43 -7.78 7.06
C ILE A 30 6.43 -6.73 6.57
N SER A 31 7.15 -7.05 5.50
CA SER A 31 8.07 -6.11 4.84
C SER A 31 7.43 -5.46 3.61
N ARG A 32 7.88 -4.25 3.27
CA ARG A 32 7.49 -3.55 2.01
C ARG A 32 7.74 -4.42 0.78
N ARG A 33 8.89 -5.11 0.76
CA ARG A 33 9.25 -6.10 -0.26
C ARG A 33 8.14 -7.12 -0.49
N LEU A 34 7.57 -7.68 0.58
CA LEU A 34 6.54 -8.69 0.48
C LEU A 34 5.21 -8.12 -0.04
N ALA A 35 4.83 -6.93 0.45
CA ALA A 35 3.64 -6.22 -0.04
C ALA A 35 3.75 -5.92 -1.54
N ALA A 36 4.86 -5.32 -1.98
CA ALA A 36 5.14 -5.03 -3.39
C ALA A 36 5.12 -6.31 -4.24
N HIS A 37 5.77 -7.38 -3.76
CA HIS A 37 5.78 -8.66 -4.46
C HIS A 37 4.37 -9.25 -4.65
N TYR A 38 3.48 -9.11 -3.68
CA TYR A 38 2.09 -9.55 -3.84
C TYR A 38 1.33 -8.72 -4.86
N LEU A 39 1.50 -7.41 -4.88
CA LEU A 39 0.86 -6.55 -5.87
C LEU A 39 1.34 -6.88 -7.29
N VAL A 40 2.63 -7.16 -7.46
CA VAL A 40 3.17 -7.61 -8.75
C VAL A 40 2.55 -8.94 -9.20
N ASN A 41 2.40 -9.91 -8.29
CA ASN A 41 1.74 -11.18 -8.59
C ASN A 41 0.24 -11.02 -8.94
N LEU A 42 -0.37 -9.91 -8.53
CA LEU A 42 -1.77 -9.57 -8.85
C LEU A 42 -1.89 -8.75 -10.14
N GLY A 43 -0.82 -8.67 -10.95
CA GLY A 43 -0.80 -7.96 -12.23
C GLY A 43 -0.23 -6.55 -12.16
N GLY A 44 0.26 -6.13 -11.00
CA GLY A 44 0.94 -4.85 -10.82
C GLY A 44 2.35 -4.83 -11.40
N ARG A 45 2.88 -3.63 -11.63
CA ARG A 45 4.27 -3.37 -12.02
C ARG A 45 4.87 -2.31 -11.11
N LEU A 46 6.12 -2.52 -10.71
CA LEU A 46 6.85 -1.53 -9.91
C LEU A 46 7.08 -0.27 -10.75
N VAL A 47 6.96 0.89 -10.11
CA VAL A 47 7.21 2.20 -10.75
C VAL A 47 8.35 2.88 -10.01
N GLY A 48 9.34 3.37 -10.76
CA GLY A 48 10.50 4.09 -10.21
C GLY A 48 11.61 3.21 -9.63
N THR A 49 11.43 1.89 -9.60
CA THR A 49 12.45 0.92 -9.18
C THR A 49 12.16 -0.47 -9.73
N ASP A 50 13.20 -1.29 -9.89
CA ASP A 50 13.11 -2.72 -10.19
C ASP A 50 13.26 -3.60 -8.95
N ASP A 51 13.65 -3.03 -7.79
CA ASP A 51 13.76 -3.77 -6.52
C ASP A 51 12.46 -3.64 -5.70
N PRO A 52 11.75 -4.75 -5.42
CA PRO A 52 10.57 -4.73 -4.57
C PRO A 52 10.85 -4.21 -3.15
N ALA A 53 12.09 -4.31 -2.63
CA ALA A 53 12.43 -3.76 -1.32
C ALA A 53 12.36 -2.23 -1.28
N GLU A 54 12.63 -1.57 -2.40
CA GLU A 54 12.59 -0.11 -2.56
C GLU A 54 11.29 0.41 -3.17
N ALA A 55 10.34 -0.48 -3.49
CA ALA A 55 9.08 -0.11 -4.13
C ALA A 55 8.24 0.81 -3.25
N THR A 56 8.03 2.03 -3.72
CA THR A 56 7.09 3.01 -3.15
C THR A 56 5.81 3.12 -3.95
N ARG A 57 5.79 2.60 -5.19
CA ARG A 57 4.62 2.63 -6.07
C ARG A 57 4.50 1.37 -6.92
N VAL A 58 3.27 0.87 -7.06
CA VAL A 58 2.90 -0.23 -7.95
C VAL A 58 1.66 0.15 -8.74
N ASP A 59 1.73 0.08 -10.07
CA ASP A 59 0.61 0.38 -10.97
C ASP A 59 0.10 -0.91 -11.62
N GLY A 60 -1.20 -1.12 -11.60
CA GLY A 60 -1.89 -2.23 -12.25
C GLY A 60 -2.97 -1.75 -13.21
N ASP A 61 -3.79 -2.67 -13.69
CA ASP A 61 -4.89 -2.35 -14.60
C ASP A 61 -6.08 -1.80 -13.83
N GLY A 62 -6.42 -0.53 -14.04
CA GLY A 62 -7.49 0.17 -13.32
C GLY A 62 -7.18 0.48 -11.85
N TRP A 63 -5.93 0.32 -11.39
CA TRP A 63 -5.54 0.65 -10.01
C TRP A 63 -4.07 1.03 -9.87
N ARG A 64 -3.77 1.75 -8.80
CA ARG A 64 -2.44 2.21 -8.38
C ARG A 64 -2.32 2.07 -6.87
N VAL A 65 -1.12 1.80 -6.39
CA VAL A 65 -0.84 1.64 -4.95
C VAL A 65 0.42 2.41 -4.58
N ALA A 66 0.32 3.27 -3.57
CA ALA A 66 1.48 3.78 -2.84
C ALA A 66 1.80 2.86 -1.66
N LEU A 67 3.09 2.62 -1.43
CA LEU A 67 3.60 1.81 -0.33
C LEU A 67 4.53 2.63 0.56
N SER A 68 4.23 2.66 1.85
CA SER A 68 5.11 3.20 2.88
C SER A 68 5.39 2.12 3.95
N ALA A 69 6.53 2.23 4.63
CA ALA A 69 6.90 1.31 5.67
C ALA A 69 7.62 2.02 6.81
N GLU A 70 7.20 1.74 8.04
CA GLU A 70 7.72 2.38 9.24
C GLU A 70 7.89 1.38 10.40
N LYS A 71 8.68 1.77 11.40
CA LYS A 71 8.86 0.97 12.62
C LYS A 71 7.93 1.48 13.70
N VAL A 72 6.92 0.69 14.06
CA VAL A 72 5.92 1.00 15.09
C VAL A 72 6.14 0.16 16.35
N THR A 73 5.74 0.69 17.50
CA THR A 73 5.77 -0.06 18.77
C THR A 73 4.59 -1.01 18.85
N ALA A 74 4.86 -2.31 18.96
CA ALA A 74 3.83 -3.34 19.11
C ALA A 74 3.42 -3.56 20.57
N ALA A 75 4.41 -3.65 21.46
CA ALA A 75 4.23 -3.83 22.90
C ALA A 75 5.53 -3.48 23.64
N ALA A 76 5.44 -2.75 24.75
CA ALA A 76 6.61 -2.31 25.53
C ALA A 76 7.70 -1.65 24.64
N SER A 77 8.88 -2.25 24.54
CA SER A 77 9.99 -1.80 23.69
C SER A 77 10.08 -2.54 22.34
N ILE A 78 9.18 -3.48 22.06
CA ILE A 78 9.18 -4.27 20.82
C ILE A 78 8.72 -3.38 19.66
N ARG A 79 9.59 -3.23 18.66
CA ARG A 79 9.29 -2.54 17.40
C ARG A 79 9.08 -3.53 16.28
N ILE A 80 7.99 -3.38 15.54
CA ILE A 80 7.69 -4.16 14.35
C ILE A 80 7.59 -3.24 13.14
N THR A 81 7.77 -3.81 11.96
CA THR A 81 7.49 -3.07 10.74
C THR A 81 5.98 -3.00 10.53
N GLU A 82 5.47 -1.82 10.25
CA GLU A 82 4.15 -1.60 9.68
C GLU A 82 4.34 -1.15 8.23
N VAL A 83 3.56 -1.75 7.33
CA VAL A 83 3.53 -1.38 5.91
C VAL A 83 2.14 -0.87 5.63
N THR A 84 2.06 0.35 5.11
CA THR A 84 0.80 0.97 4.68
C THR A 84 0.73 0.93 3.16
N ALA A 85 -0.38 0.42 2.65
CA ALA A 85 -0.69 0.33 1.24
C ALA A 85 -1.93 1.18 0.94
N GLU A 86 -1.75 2.18 0.10
CA GLU A 86 -2.79 3.14 -0.27
C GLU A 86 -3.21 2.92 -1.72
N PHE A 87 -4.37 2.29 -1.87
CA PHE A 87 -4.97 1.92 -3.14
C PHE A 87 -5.80 3.07 -3.68
N VAL A 88 -5.64 3.31 -4.97
CA VAL A 88 -6.47 4.23 -5.74
C VAL A 88 -6.81 3.55 -7.06
N GLY A 89 -8.08 3.49 -7.43
CA GLY A 89 -8.47 2.79 -8.65
C GLY A 89 -9.96 2.78 -8.88
N ASP A 90 -10.33 2.19 -10.01
CA ASP A 90 -11.71 1.87 -10.33
C ASP A 90 -12.34 1.02 -9.21
N PRO A 91 -13.56 1.33 -8.75
CA PRO A 91 -14.22 0.57 -7.68
C PRO A 91 -14.31 -0.93 -7.96
N GLU A 92 -14.62 -1.34 -9.20
CA GLU A 92 -14.73 -2.74 -9.59
C GLU A 92 -13.36 -3.43 -9.57
N ALA A 93 -12.32 -2.75 -10.08
CA ALA A 93 -10.95 -3.25 -10.05
C ALA A 93 -10.45 -3.43 -8.60
N LEU A 94 -10.76 -2.48 -7.71
CA LEU A 94 -10.41 -2.57 -6.30
C LEU A 94 -11.21 -3.65 -5.57
N ASP A 95 -12.48 -3.83 -5.88
CA ASP A 95 -13.32 -4.89 -5.29
C ASP A 95 -12.82 -6.29 -5.67
N GLU A 96 -12.19 -6.46 -6.83
CA GLU A 96 -11.50 -7.71 -7.19
C GLU A 96 -10.12 -7.85 -6.52
N LEU A 97 -9.35 -6.75 -6.46
CA LEU A 97 -7.98 -6.74 -5.95
C LEU A 97 -7.90 -6.92 -4.42
N LEU A 98 -8.68 -6.15 -3.68
CA LEU A 98 -8.55 -6.03 -2.22
C LEU A 98 -8.82 -7.34 -1.48
N PRO A 99 -9.82 -8.17 -1.85
CA PRO A 99 -10.00 -9.48 -1.23
C PRO A 99 -8.77 -10.38 -1.43
N LYS A 100 -8.21 -10.44 -2.64
CA LYS A 100 -7.02 -11.25 -2.96
C LYS A 100 -5.78 -10.77 -2.19
N TYR A 101 -5.59 -9.45 -2.10
CA TYR A 101 -4.51 -8.84 -1.33
C TYR A 101 -4.64 -9.12 0.17
N LYS A 102 -5.85 -9.01 0.73
CA LYS A 102 -6.13 -9.32 2.15
C LYS A 102 -6.01 -10.81 2.49
N GLN A 103 -6.41 -11.71 1.60
CA GLN A 103 -6.46 -13.15 1.88
C GLN A 103 -5.07 -13.76 2.17
N LYS A 104 -4.00 -13.24 1.54
CA LYS A 104 -2.63 -13.68 1.84
C LYS A 104 -2.12 -13.22 3.21
N ALA A 105 -2.60 -12.10 3.74
CA ALA A 105 -2.20 -11.63 5.06
C ALA A 105 -2.77 -12.48 6.20
N MET A 106 -3.85 -13.25 5.96
CA MET A 106 -4.50 -14.10 6.96
C MET A 106 -4.01 -15.56 6.97
N ARG A 107 -3.42 -16.06 5.87
CA ARG A 107 -2.99 -17.49 5.77
C ARG A 107 -1.58 -17.80 6.28
N ALA A 108 -0.84 -16.81 6.77
CA ALA A 108 0.40 -17.04 7.51
C ALA A 108 0.20 -17.03 9.04
N GLY A 109 -1.05 -16.89 9.51
CA GLY A 109 -1.44 -16.95 10.92
C GLY A 109 -2.27 -18.19 11.24
N GLY A 110 -1.84 -19.36 10.74
CA GLY A 110 -2.27 -20.67 11.22
C GLY A 110 -1.08 -21.36 11.87
#